data_AF-A0A7C2SH93-F1
#
_entry.id   AF-A0A7C2SH93-F1
#
_cell.length_a   1.000
_cell.length_b   1.000
_cell.length_c   1.000
_cell.angle_alpha   90.00
_cell.angle_beta   90.00
_cell.angle_gamma   90.00
#
_symmetry.space_group_name_H-M   'P 1'
#
loop_
_entity.id
_entity.type
_entity.pdbx_description
1 polymer ?
#
loop_
_entity_poly.entity_id
_entity_poly.type
_entity_poly.pdbx_seq_one_letter_code
_entity_poly.pdbx_strand_id
1 'polypeptide(L)' 'MSKTITLRVDEDFYEMIKAAAKGERRSISSLLEYSAIFYISNSSYVSDSEMKEILSDEDLVGSLRTGMQDIEKDEYEIVK' A
#
# COMPACT_ATOMS: atom_id res chain seq x y z
N MET A 1 -4.43 14.16 -17.10
CA MET A 1 -4.81 13.08 -18.05
C MET A 1 -5.44 11.96 -17.25
N SER A 2 -6.62 11.46 -17.64
CA SER A 2 -7.18 10.25 -17.02
C SER A 2 -6.45 9.01 -17.54
N LYS A 3 -6.30 8.01 -16.67
CA LYS A 3 -5.77 6.67 -16.99
C LYS A 3 -6.87 5.66 -16.71
N THR A 4 -6.92 4.58 -17.48
CA THR A 4 -7.95 3.55 -17.35
C THR A 4 -7.33 2.27 -16.81
N ILE A 5 -7.96 1.69 -15.80
CA ILE A 5 -7.62 0.37 -15.26
C ILE A 5 -8.57 -0.65 -15.87
N THR A 6 -8.05 -1.75 -16.39
CA THR A 6 -8.83 -2.86 -16.94
C THR A 6 -8.52 -4.12 -16.13
N LEU A 7 -9.55 -4.79 -15.63
CA LEU A 7 -9.44 -6.02 -14.85
C LEU A 7 -10.30 -7.11 -15.48
N ARG A 8 -9.73 -8.31 -15.64
CA ARG A 8 -10.50 -9.51 -15.99
C ARG A 8 -10.87 -10.23 -14.70
N VAL A 9 -12.14 -10.57 -14.56
CA VAL A 9 -12.70 -11.27 -13.40
C VAL A 9 -13.58 -12.42 -13.89
N ASP A 10 -13.80 -13.40 -13.03
CA ASP A 10 -14.84 -14.41 -13.25
C ASP A 10 -16.24 -13.85 -12.90
N GLU A 11 -17.26 -14.63 -13.25
CA GLU A 11 -18.67 -14.23 -13.08
C GLU A 11 -19.04 -14.10 -11.60
N ASP A 12 -18.57 -15.02 -10.75
CA ASP A 12 -18.90 -15.06 -9.32
C ASP A 12 -18.35 -13.81 -8.61
N PHE A 13 -17.10 -13.45 -8.90
CA PHE A 13 -16.49 -12.23 -8.40
C PHE A 13 -17.22 -10.98 -8.91
N TYR A 14 -17.58 -10.95 -10.19
CA TYR A 14 -18.30 -9.80 -10.76
C TYR A 14 -19.66 -9.58 -10.09
N GLU A 15 -20.47 -10.63 -9.92
CA GLU A 15 -21.78 -10.52 -9.30
C GLU A 15 -21.67 -10.15 -7.82
N MET A 16 -20.66 -10.66 -7.10
CA MET A 16 -20.39 -10.24 -5.72
C MET A 16 -20.10 -8.73 -5.61
N ILE A 17 -19.19 -8.22 -6.44
CA ILE A 17 -18.82 -6.79 -6.42
C ILE A 17 -19.99 -5.91 -6.86
N LYS A 18 -20.77 -6.36 -7.85
CA LYS A 18 -21.98 -5.67 -8.32
C LYS A 18 -23.04 -5.59 -7.23
N ALA A 19 -23.25 -6.66 -6.47
CA ALA A 19 -24.17 -6.67 -5.33
C ALA A 19 -23.72 -5.70 -4.23
N ALA A 20 -22.42 -5.69 -3.89
CA ALA A 20 -21.84 -4.76 -2.92
C ALA A 20 -22.00 -3.30 -3.37
N ALA A 21 -21.64 -2.99 -4.62
CA ALA A 21 -21.76 -1.65 -5.19
C ALA A 21 -23.23 -1.16 -5.18
N LYS A 22 -24.17 -2.05 -5.50
CA LYS A 22 -25.61 -1.78 -5.43
C LYS A 22 -26.08 -1.51 -4.00
N GLY A 23 -25.61 -2.29 -3.02
CA GLY A 23 -25.91 -2.09 -1.60
C GLY A 23 -25.46 -0.72 -1.10
N GLU A 24 -24.31 -0.26 -1.57
CA GLU A 24 -23.74 1.04 -1.22
C GLU A 24 -24.17 2.21 -2.13
N ARG A 25 -25.10 1.95 -3.07
CA ARG A 25 -25.63 2.95 -4.02
C ARG A 25 -24.55 3.67 -4.83
N ARG A 26 -23.47 2.96 -5.19
CA ARG A 26 -22.35 3.48 -5.99
C ARG A 26 -22.06 2.57 -7.19
N SER A 27 -21.31 3.07 -8.17
CA SER A 27 -20.87 2.24 -9.30
C SER A 27 -19.76 1.29 -8.88
N ILE A 28 -19.56 0.20 -9.63
CA ILE A 28 -18.45 -0.74 -9.41
C ILE A 28 -17.10 0.00 -9.46
N SER A 29 -16.92 0.91 -10.42
CA SER A 29 -15.69 1.72 -10.52
C SER A 29 -15.45 2.55 -9.27
N SER A 30 -16.48 3.22 -8.76
CA SER A 30 -16.37 4.07 -7.57
C SER A 30 -16.11 3.24 -6.30
N LEU A 31 -16.70 2.04 -6.20
CA LEU A 31 -16.42 1.10 -5.12
C LEU A 31 -14.95 0.66 -5.15
N LEU A 32 -14.47 0.18 -6.30
CA LEU A 32 -13.09 -0.31 -6.44
C LEU A 32 -12.07 0.79 -6.17
N GLU A 33 -12.30 2.01 -6.66
CA GLU A 33 -11.43 3.16 -6.39
C GLU A 33 -11.34 3.45 -4.89
N TYR A 34 -12.49 3.56 -4.21
CA TYR A 34 -12.52 3.81 -2.77
C TYR A 34 -11.84 2.67 -1.99
N SER A 35 -12.19 1.42 -2.29
CA SER A 35 -11.64 0.25 -1.60
C SER A 35 -10.14 0.12 -1.80
N ALA A 36 -9.62 0.42 -3.00
CA ALA A 36 -8.18 0.39 -3.27
C ALA A 36 -7.43 1.46 -2.46
N ILE A 37 -7.94 2.71 -2.46
CA ILE A 37 -7.35 3.79 -1.66
C ILE A 37 -7.44 3.46 -0.17
N PHE A 38 -8.62 3.06 0.31
CA PHE A 38 -8.83 2.69 1.70
C PHE A 38 -7.88 1.56 2.12
N TYR A 39 -7.75 0.51 1.31
CA TYR A 39 -6.82 -0.57 1.59
C TYR A 39 -5.39 -0.07 1.65
N ILE A 40 -4.88 0.63 0.62
CA ILE A 40 -3.48 1.12 0.61
C ILE A 40 -3.20 2.05 1.79
N SER A 41 -4.14 2.96 2.09
CA SER A 41 -4.01 3.88 3.20
C SER A 41 -3.97 3.16 4.54
N ASN A 42 -4.74 2.09 4.74
CA ASN A 42 -4.80 1.37 6.01
C ASN A 42 -3.84 0.17 6.09
N SER A 43 -3.38 -0.37 4.96
CA SER A 43 -2.44 -1.50 4.90
C SER A 43 -0.99 -1.07 5.10
N SER A 44 -0.71 0.23 5.03
CA SER A 44 0.62 0.80 5.29
C SER A 44 0.85 1.15 6.76
N TYR A 45 -0.02 0.69 7.67
CA TYR A 45 0.13 0.92 9.11
C TYR A 45 0.82 -0.27 9.76
N VAL A 46 2.04 -0.04 10.25
CA VAL A 46 2.68 -0.87 11.27
C VAL A 46 1.94 -0.60 12.58
N SER A 47 1.50 -1.63 13.29
CA SER A 47 0.86 -1.44 14.60
C SER A 47 1.81 -0.80 15.61
N ASP A 48 1.28 -0.12 16.64
CA ASP A 48 2.12 0.48 17.69
C ASP A 48 3.04 -0.56 18.37
N SER A 49 2.60 -1.82 18.47
CA SER A 49 3.42 -2.93 18.98
C SER A 49 4.54 -3.30 18.03
N GLU A 50 4.25 -3.48 16.74
CA GLU A 50 5.27 -3.80 15.74
C GLU A 50 6.27 -2.65 15.58
N MET A 51 5.81 -1.40 15.64
CA MET A 51 6.70 -0.24 15.57
C MET A 51 7.62 -0.15 16.80
N LYS A 52 7.13 -0.52 17.99
CA LYS A 52 7.97 -0.63 19.18
C LYS A 52 9.03 -1.72 19.04
N GLU A 53 8.68 -2.86 18.46
CA GLU A 53 9.65 -3.92 18.17
C GLU A 53 10.72 -3.46 17.19
N ILE A 54 10.33 -2.81 16.08
CA ILE A 54 11.25 -2.22 15.10
C ILE A 54 12.19 -1.20 15.77
N LEU A 55 11.68 -0.32 16.62
CA LEU A 55 12.47 0.69 17.33
C LEU A 55 13.37 0.10 18.43
N SER A 56 13.04 -1.08 18.94
CA SER A 56 13.84 -1.78 19.96
C SER A 56 15.02 -2.57 19.38
N ASP A 57 15.01 -2.83 18.08
CA ASP A 57 16.12 -3.46 17.37
C ASP A 57 17.21 -2.42 17.06
N GLU A 58 18.20 -2.36 17.95
CA GLU A 58 19.30 -1.39 17.85
C GLU A 58 20.16 -1.60 16.59
N ASP A 59 20.32 -2.84 16.13
CA ASP A 59 21.12 -3.17 14.94
C ASP A 59 20.40 -2.70 13.66
N LEU A 60 19.09 -2.98 13.57
CA LEU A 60 18.25 -2.51 12.47
C LEU A 60 18.20 -0.98 12.44
N VAL A 61 17.90 -0.32 13.56
CA VAL A 61 17.84 1.15 13.63
C VAL A 61 19.20 1.78 13.34
N GLY A 62 20.29 1.16 13.80
CA GLY A 62 21.65 1.58 13.51
C GLY A 62 21.97 1.55 12.02
N SER A 63 21.71 0.41 11.35
CA SER A 63 21.95 0.25 9.92
C SER A 63 21.10 1.19 9.06
N LEU A 64 19.83 1.43 9.42
CA LEU A 64 18.97 2.40 8.75
C LEU A 64 19.52 3.83 8.86
N ARG A 65 19.99 4.23 10.05
CA ARG A 65 20.60 5.55 10.25
C ARG A 65 21.88 5.72 9.45
N THR A 66 22.74 4.70 9.41
CA THR A 66 23.95 4.72 8.60
C THR A 66 23.59 4.85 7.11
N GLY A 67 22.66 4.03 6.61
CA GLY A 67 22.22 4.14 5.22
C GLY A 67 21.64 5.51 4.86
N MET A 68 20.92 6.17 5.78
CA MET A 68 20.46 7.55 5.57
C MET A 68 21.63 8.55 5.47
N GLN A 69 22.65 8.41 6.32
CA GLN A 69 23.84 9.26 6.27
C GLN A 69 24.63 9.04 4.98
N ASP A 70 24.73 7.80 4.51
CA ASP A 70 25.44 7.46 3.28
C ASP A 70 24.73 8.08 2.06
N ILE A 71 23.39 8.09 2.05
CA ILE A 71 22.61 8.80 1.03
C ILE A 71 22.86 10.31 1.09
N GLU A 72 22.85 10.93 2.27
CA GLU A 72 23.12 12.37 2.43
C GLU A 72 24.53 12.77 1.98
N LYS A 73 25.49 11.85 2.07
CA LYS A 73 26.88 12.06 1.65
C LYS A 73 27.16 11.66 0.20
N ASP A 74 26.15 11.22 -0.55
CA ASP A 74 26.31 10.62 -1.89
C ASP A 74 27.25 9.39 -1.91
N GLU A 75 27.35 8.66 -0.79
CA GLU A 75 28.15 7.44 -0.62
C GLU A 75 27.34 6.19 -1.00
N TYR A 76 26.84 6.13 -2.23
CA TYR A 76 26.12 4.95 -2.75
C TYR A 76 26.44 4.68 -4.23
N GLU A 77 26.35 3.42 -4.63
CA GLU A 77 26.53 3.00 -6.02
C GLU A 77 25.23 2.43 -6.58
N ILE A 78 24.77 2.99 -7.71
CA ILE A 78 23.59 2.48 -8.42
C ILE A 78 24.03 1.33 -9.32
N VAL A 79 23.76 0.10 -8.89
CA VAL A 79 24.00 -1.10 -9.70
C VAL A 79 22.89 -1.23 -10.74
N LYS A 80 23.27 -1.37 -12.01
CA LYS A 80 22.38 -1.46 -13.18
C LYS A 80 22.13 -2.90 -13.62
#